data_AF-Q03NQ1-F1
#
_entry.id   AF-Q03NQ1-F1
#
_cell.length_a   1.000
_cell.length_b   1.000
_cell.length_c   1.000
_cell.angle_alpha   90.00
_cell.angle_beta   90.00
_cell.angle_gamma   90.00
#
_symmetry.space_group_name_H-M   'P 1'
#
loop_
_entity.id
_entity.type
_entity.pdbx_description
1 polymer ?
#
loop_
_entity_poly.entity_id
_entity_poly.type
_entity_poly.pdbx_seq_one_letter_code
_entity_poly.pdbx_strand_id
1 'polypeptide(L)'
;MNPKKLQKLKKKVRHAPLSQRPTTYIDRMTAYYHQFNDYPAIKLLISNVLLADKMLAAGNLPQQLPLLQLPDDSQDQIYQKINTLYAPGDATGDQLWNDLTAALPQLDHDLRSFRDYLETHYGMWAYTPAPFVTDLATFVGDRAVLEVMAGNGYISKGLRDAHKTVFATDSQAWTAENETGRHPLTPIEPLSAVDAFHKYQDQVGVVVMSWSPDGLPLDWELLQAMRAAHTTVDFVVIGEPHGATGSTEFWDHAEFIENADSRALNHHFTQIDLVQDHVYLVK
;
A
#
# COMPACT_ATOMS: atom_id res chain seq x y z
N MET A 1 -12.58 11.23 -25.47
CA MET A 1 -12.91 9.84 -25.07
C MET A 1 -13.69 9.90 -23.76
N ASN A 2 -14.77 9.13 -23.58
CA ASN A 2 -15.68 9.27 -22.43
C ASN A 2 -14.96 8.89 -21.09
N PRO A 3 -14.93 9.76 -20.06
CA PRO A 3 -14.25 9.50 -18.78
C PRO A 3 -14.68 8.19 -18.10
N LYS A 4 -15.96 7.83 -18.20
CA LYS A 4 -16.51 6.58 -17.65
C LYS A 4 -16.00 5.35 -18.39
N LYS A 5 -15.66 5.46 -19.69
CA LYS A 5 -14.99 4.40 -20.45
C LYS A 5 -13.52 4.28 -20.05
N LEU A 6 -12.86 5.37 -19.66
CA LEU A 6 -11.47 5.36 -19.17
C LEU A 6 -11.36 4.69 -17.80
N GLN A 7 -12.25 5.01 -16.85
CA GLN A 7 -12.33 4.33 -15.55
C GLN A 7 -12.70 2.86 -15.67
N LYS A 8 -13.67 2.50 -16.54
CA LYS A 8 -13.97 1.08 -16.82
C LYS A 8 -12.83 0.35 -17.52
N LEU A 9 -12.05 1.03 -18.38
CA LEU A 9 -10.82 0.45 -18.93
C LEU A 9 -9.76 0.26 -17.85
N LYS A 10 -9.53 1.25 -16.98
CA LYS A 10 -8.59 1.13 -15.84
C LYS A 10 -8.98 -0.01 -14.89
N LYS A 11 -10.27 -0.15 -14.53
CA LYS A 11 -10.78 -1.29 -13.74
C LYS A 11 -10.70 -2.64 -14.48
N LYS A 12 -10.95 -2.69 -15.80
CA LYS A 12 -10.83 -3.94 -16.58
C LYS A 12 -9.38 -4.35 -16.86
N VAL A 13 -8.45 -3.40 -16.93
CA VAL A 13 -7.02 -3.67 -17.05
C VAL A 13 -6.43 -4.11 -15.71
N ARG A 14 -6.90 -3.54 -14.58
CA ARG A 14 -6.54 -3.97 -13.20
C ARG A 14 -7.01 -5.39 -12.84
N HIS A 15 -8.04 -5.91 -13.50
CA HIS A 15 -8.61 -7.24 -13.23
C HIS A 15 -8.58 -8.17 -14.44
N ALA A 16 -7.61 -8.00 -15.34
CA ALA A 16 -7.27 -9.11 -16.23
C ALA A 16 -6.72 -10.24 -15.33
N PRO A 17 -7.30 -11.45 -15.33
CA PRO A 17 -6.69 -12.55 -14.61
C PRO A 17 -5.26 -12.70 -15.13
N LEU A 18 -4.30 -12.88 -14.21
CA LEU A 18 -2.95 -13.37 -14.49
C LEU A 18 -3.03 -14.83 -14.98
N SER A 19 -3.87 -15.10 -15.98
CA SER A 19 -3.95 -16.40 -16.64
C SER A 19 -2.93 -16.40 -17.78
N GLN A 20 -1.91 -17.24 -17.59
CA GLN A 20 -0.87 -17.67 -18.55
C GLN A 20 0.43 -16.85 -18.61
N ARG A 21 1.11 -16.70 -17.47
CA ARG A 21 2.59 -16.65 -17.46
C ARG A 21 3.10 -17.92 -16.74
N PRO A 22 4.05 -18.68 -17.30
CA PRO A 22 4.56 -19.91 -16.68
C PRO A 22 5.40 -19.64 -15.39
N THR A 23 5.67 -18.38 -15.06
CA THR A 23 6.42 -17.96 -13.87
C THR A 23 5.64 -16.94 -13.04
N THR A 24 5.65 -17.09 -11.72
CA THR A 24 4.95 -16.18 -10.80
C THR A 24 5.60 -14.79 -10.77
N TYR A 25 4.94 -13.80 -10.18
CA TYR A 25 5.52 -12.46 -9.99
C TYR A 25 6.86 -12.53 -9.22
N ILE A 26 6.90 -13.25 -8.11
CA ILE A 26 8.09 -13.39 -7.27
C ILE A 26 9.21 -14.19 -7.97
N ASP A 27 8.88 -15.18 -8.80
CA ASP A 27 9.89 -15.87 -9.61
C ASP A 27 10.59 -14.91 -10.58
N ARG A 28 9.85 -13.99 -11.21
CA ARG A 28 10.44 -12.97 -12.10
C ARG A 28 11.31 -12.00 -11.31
N MET A 29 10.84 -11.50 -10.17
CA MET A 29 11.64 -10.63 -9.30
C MET A 29 12.93 -11.32 -8.83
N THR A 30 12.87 -12.61 -8.51
CA THR A 30 14.04 -13.42 -8.15
C THR A 30 15.01 -13.58 -9.32
N ALA A 31 14.51 -13.81 -10.55
CA ALA A 31 15.36 -13.85 -11.74
C ALA A 31 16.06 -12.50 -11.97
N TYR A 32 15.35 -11.38 -11.83
CA TYR A 32 15.95 -10.06 -11.93
C TYR A 32 17.00 -9.79 -10.85
N TYR A 33 16.81 -10.29 -9.62
CA TYR A 33 17.80 -10.16 -8.55
C TYR A 33 19.16 -10.75 -8.96
N HIS A 34 19.14 -11.91 -9.63
CA HIS A 34 20.34 -12.54 -10.15
C HIS A 34 20.88 -11.83 -11.40
N GLN A 35 20.00 -11.45 -12.33
CA GLN A 35 20.37 -10.80 -13.59
C GLN A 35 21.04 -9.44 -13.37
N PHE A 36 20.54 -8.64 -12.42
CA PHE A 36 21.05 -7.31 -12.09
C PHE A 36 21.93 -7.30 -10.84
N ASN A 37 22.56 -8.43 -10.49
CA ASN A 37 23.37 -8.58 -9.28
C ASN A 37 24.45 -7.50 -9.11
N ASP A 38 24.96 -7.01 -10.24
CA ASP A 38 26.08 -6.08 -10.33
C ASP A 38 25.64 -4.61 -10.39
N TYR A 39 24.34 -4.32 -10.28
CA TYR A 39 23.77 -2.98 -10.38
C TYR A 39 23.05 -2.62 -9.07
N PRO A 40 23.75 -2.02 -8.08
CA PRO A 40 23.24 -1.86 -6.72
C PRO A 40 21.90 -1.11 -6.62
N ALA A 41 21.70 -0.06 -7.41
CA ALA A 41 20.46 0.72 -7.38
C ALA A 41 19.24 -0.13 -7.81
N ILE A 42 19.37 -0.85 -8.92
CA ILE A 42 18.33 -1.77 -9.43
C ILE A 42 18.12 -2.93 -8.45
N LYS A 43 19.22 -3.53 -7.99
CA LYS A 43 19.20 -4.66 -7.06
C LYS A 43 18.53 -4.30 -5.74
N LEU A 44 18.71 -3.09 -5.23
CA LEU A 44 18.08 -2.62 -4.00
C LEU A 44 16.55 -2.59 -4.13
N LEU A 45 16.02 -2.07 -5.23
CA LEU A 45 14.57 -2.05 -5.50
C LEU A 45 13.99 -3.47 -5.51
N ILE A 46 14.65 -4.40 -6.22
CA ILE A 46 14.24 -5.81 -6.27
C ILE A 46 14.33 -6.46 -4.89
N SER A 47 15.40 -6.20 -4.14
CA SER A 47 15.60 -6.74 -2.79
C SER A 47 14.50 -6.29 -1.83
N ASN A 48 14.06 -5.03 -1.94
CA ASN A 48 12.98 -4.47 -1.14
C ASN A 48 11.64 -5.18 -1.43
N VAL A 49 11.33 -5.45 -2.70
CA VAL A 49 10.14 -6.23 -3.09
C VAL A 49 10.18 -7.65 -2.51
N LEU A 50 11.30 -8.37 -2.71
CA LEU A 50 11.46 -9.75 -2.23
C LEU A 50 11.43 -9.83 -0.69
N LEU A 51 11.99 -8.84 0.00
CA LEU A 51 11.95 -8.76 1.45
C LEU A 51 10.53 -8.50 1.95
N ALA A 52 9.81 -7.55 1.34
CA ALA A 52 8.42 -7.25 1.70
C ALA A 52 7.54 -8.50 1.54
N ASP A 53 7.66 -9.22 0.42
CA ASP A 53 6.98 -10.50 0.21
C ASP A 53 7.30 -11.52 1.31
N LYS A 54 8.59 -11.77 1.57
CA LYS A 54 9.02 -12.71 2.60
C LYS A 54 8.47 -12.37 3.99
N MET A 55 8.41 -11.07 4.33
CA MET A 55 7.87 -10.62 5.61
C MET A 55 6.36 -10.86 5.69
N LEU A 56 5.63 -10.51 4.64
CA LEU A 56 4.17 -10.69 4.55
C LEU A 56 3.78 -12.16 4.59
N ALA A 57 4.49 -13.02 3.86
CA ALA A 57 4.32 -14.48 3.90
C ALA A 57 4.55 -15.07 5.30
N ALA A 58 5.39 -14.42 6.11
CA ALA A 58 5.64 -14.79 7.51
C ALA A 58 4.64 -14.15 8.50
N GLY A 59 3.61 -13.45 8.02
CA GLY A 59 2.63 -12.74 8.85
C GLY A 59 3.17 -11.46 9.51
N ASN A 60 4.31 -10.95 9.06
CA ASN A 60 4.93 -9.72 9.55
C ASN A 60 4.57 -8.52 8.68
N LEU A 61 4.54 -7.34 9.29
CA LEU A 61 4.44 -6.10 8.51
C LEU A 61 5.74 -5.85 7.77
N PRO A 62 5.69 -5.39 6.51
CA PRO A 62 6.88 -5.18 5.71
C PRO A 62 7.62 -3.90 6.15
N GLN A 63 8.84 -3.70 5.66
CA GLN A 63 9.61 -2.46 5.87
C GLN A 63 9.11 -1.33 4.98
N GLN A 64 9.54 -0.10 5.24
CA GLN A 64 9.30 1.00 4.31
C GLN A 64 9.99 0.73 2.97
N LEU A 65 9.32 1.09 1.87
CA LEU A 65 9.86 0.97 0.52
C LEU A 65 10.21 2.35 -0.05
N PRO A 66 11.24 2.42 -0.91
CA PRO A 66 11.40 3.56 -1.79
C PRO A 66 10.31 3.56 -2.88
N LEU A 67 10.29 4.62 -3.69
CA LEU A 67 9.56 4.60 -4.95
C LEU A 67 10.07 3.44 -5.82
N LEU A 68 9.20 2.49 -6.16
CA LEU A 68 9.50 1.32 -6.97
C LEU A 68 9.45 1.66 -8.46
N GLN A 69 10.46 2.42 -8.88
CA GLN A 69 10.68 2.83 -10.25
C GLN A 69 12.18 2.73 -10.54
N LEU A 70 12.54 2.25 -11.72
CA LEU A 70 13.94 2.27 -12.14
C LEU A 70 14.46 3.73 -12.23
N PRO A 71 15.70 3.98 -11.78
CA PRO A 71 16.37 5.27 -12.01
C PRO A 71 16.39 5.62 -13.50
N ASP A 72 16.18 6.89 -13.84
CA ASP A 72 16.18 7.36 -15.24
C ASP A 72 17.53 7.11 -15.95
N ASP A 73 18.62 7.01 -15.19
CA ASP A 73 19.98 6.74 -15.68
C ASP A 73 20.36 5.25 -15.66
N SER A 74 19.41 4.33 -15.42
CA SER A 74 19.69 2.88 -15.31
C SER A 74 20.46 2.34 -16.52
N GLN A 75 20.07 2.73 -17.73
CA GLN A 75 20.72 2.31 -18.96
C GLN A 75 22.15 2.89 -19.08
N ASP A 76 22.36 4.13 -18.66
CA ASP A 76 23.69 4.77 -18.66
C ASP A 76 24.62 4.09 -17.64
N GLN A 77 24.12 3.74 -16.46
CA GLN A 77 24.88 2.99 -15.46
C GLN A 77 25.31 1.61 -15.99
N ILE A 78 24.41 0.93 -16.72
CA ILE A 78 24.72 -0.35 -17.39
C ILE A 78 25.80 -0.15 -18.44
N TYR A 79 25.65 0.85 -19.31
CA TYR A 79 26.60 1.16 -20.38
C TYR A 79 28.00 1.45 -19.83
N GLN A 80 28.08 2.36 -18.85
CA GLN A 80 29.34 2.76 -18.22
C GLN A 80 30.05 1.56 -17.59
N LYS A 81 29.32 0.72 -16.84
CA LYS A 81 29.91 -0.46 -16.21
C LYS A 81 30.41 -1.46 -17.24
N ILE A 82 29.65 -1.77 -18.28
CA ILE A 82 30.06 -2.71 -19.32
C ILE A 82 31.35 -2.22 -20.02
N ASN A 83 31.45 -0.92 -20.33
CA ASN A 83 32.64 -0.35 -20.96
C ASN A 83 33.89 -0.31 -20.06
N THR A 84 33.75 -0.52 -18.74
CA THR A 84 34.90 -0.71 -17.84
C THR A 84 35.42 -2.14 -17.87
N LEU A 85 34.60 -3.11 -18.28
CA LEU A 85 34.90 -4.54 -18.26
C LEU A 85 35.26 -5.09 -19.63
N TYR A 86 34.68 -4.52 -20.69
CA TYR A 86 34.81 -4.99 -22.06
C TYR A 86 35.21 -3.85 -22.99
N ALA A 87 36.05 -4.14 -23.99
CA ALA A 87 36.40 -3.18 -25.02
C ALA A 87 35.23 -2.95 -25.99
N PRO A 88 35.13 -1.77 -26.64
CA PRO A 88 34.11 -1.54 -27.66
C PRO A 88 34.14 -2.60 -28.78
N GLY A 89 32.98 -3.22 -29.06
CA GLY A 89 32.83 -4.29 -30.05
C GLY A 89 33.20 -5.70 -29.55
N ASP A 90 33.43 -5.87 -28.24
CA ASP A 90 33.54 -7.19 -27.63
C ASP A 90 32.15 -7.87 -27.61
N ALA A 91 32.06 -9.05 -28.23
CA ALA A 91 30.80 -9.77 -28.36
C ALA A 91 30.16 -10.17 -27.01
N THR A 92 30.96 -10.37 -25.96
CA THR A 92 30.45 -10.70 -24.61
C THR A 92 29.84 -9.46 -23.97
N GLY A 93 30.53 -8.32 -24.08
CA GLY A 93 30.01 -7.03 -23.62
C GLY A 93 28.71 -6.63 -24.34
N ASP A 94 28.68 -6.79 -25.67
CA ASP A 94 27.51 -6.49 -26.49
C ASP A 94 26.31 -7.40 -26.15
N GLN A 95 26.56 -8.70 -25.93
CA GLN A 95 25.51 -9.63 -25.50
C GLN A 95 24.95 -9.26 -24.13
N LEU A 96 25.82 -8.97 -23.15
CA LEU A 96 25.41 -8.56 -21.81
C LEU A 96 24.59 -7.26 -21.83
N TRP A 97 25.01 -6.29 -22.66
CA TRP A 97 24.27 -5.05 -22.88
C TRP A 97 22.86 -5.32 -23.40
N ASN A 98 22.74 -6.14 -24.46
CA ASN A 98 21.46 -6.47 -25.06
C ASN A 98 20.53 -7.19 -24.06
N ASP A 99 21.07 -8.14 -23.29
CA ASP A 99 20.30 -8.92 -22.32
C ASP A 99 19.76 -8.04 -21.17
N LEU A 100 20.58 -7.15 -20.62
CA LEU A 100 20.17 -6.26 -19.54
C LEU A 100 19.18 -5.19 -20.02
N THR A 101 19.49 -4.53 -21.14
CA THR A 101 18.64 -3.45 -21.65
C THR A 101 17.30 -3.94 -22.15
N ALA A 102 17.23 -5.14 -22.75
CA ALA A 102 15.97 -5.78 -23.14
C ALA A 102 15.07 -6.10 -21.93
N ALA A 103 15.66 -6.35 -20.75
CA ALA A 103 14.91 -6.66 -19.53
C ALA A 103 14.38 -5.42 -18.79
N LEU A 104 15.00 -4.25 -18.95
CA LEU A 104 14.64 -3.03 -18.21
C LEU A 104 13.15 -2.65 -18.31
N PRO A 105 12.49 -2.65 -19.49
CA PRO A 105 11.09 -2.23 -19.57
C PRO A 105 10.14 -3.15 -18.78
N GLN A 106 10.39 -4.46 -18.80
CA GLN A 106 9.56 -5.41 -18.06
C GLN A 106 9.85 -5.37 -16.56
N LEU A 107 11.12 -5.18 -16.17
CA LEU A 107 11.49 -4.98 -14.77
C LEU A 107 10.85 -3.70 -14.20
N ASP A 108 10.92 -2.57 -14.91
CA ASP A 108 10.28 -1.32 -14.46
C ASP A 108 8.77 -1.49 -14.30
N HIS A 109 8.12 -2.19 -15.24
CA HIS A 109 6.71 -2.53 -15.12
C HIS A 109 6.42 -3.40 -13.89
N ASP A 110 7.19 -4.47 -13.66
CA ASP A 110 6.99 -5.36 -12.52
C ASP A 110 7.26 -4.65 -11.18
N LEU A 111 8.22 -3.73 -11.11
CA LEU A 111 8.45 -2.87 -9.93
C LEU A 111 7.24 -1.99 -9.63
N ARG A 112 6.74 -1.27 -10.65
CA ARG A 112 5.57 -0.38 -10.51
C ARG A 112 4.26 -1.12 -10.28
N SER A 113 4.20 -2.42 -10.56
CA SER A 113 3.01 -3.26 -10.38
C SER A 113 3.04 -4.06 -9.07
N PHE A 114 3.97 -3.74 -8.16
CA PHE A 114 4.05 -4.44 -6.87
C PHE A 114 2.77 -4.29 -6.05
N ARG A 115 2.08 -3.14 -6.10
CA ARG A 115 0.78 -2.98 -5.42
C ARG A 115 -0.27 -3.95 -5.95
N ASP A 116 -0.37 -4.14 -7.27
CA ASP A 116 -1.31 -5.12 -7.84
C ASP A 116 -1.04 -6.54 -7.29
N TYR A 117 0.24 -6.89 -7.09
CA TYR A 117 0.62 -8.15 -6.44
C TYR A 117 0.17 -8.18 -4.97
N LEU A 118 0.36 -7.11 -4.20
CA LEU A 118 -0.09 -7.02 -2.81
C LEU A 118 -1.63 -7.14 -2.68
N GLU A 119 -2.38 -6.47 -3.56
CA GLU A 119 -3.84 -6.53 -3.59
C GLU A 119 -4.33 -7.94 -3.89
N THR A 120 -3.77 -8.58 -4.93
CA THR A 120 -4.24 -9.87 -5.45
C THR A 120 -3.71 -11.08 -4.68
N HIS A 121 -2.62 -10.94 -3.93
CA HIS A 121 -2.02 -12.03 -3.17
C HIS A 121 -2.27 -11.91 -1.66
N TYR A 122 -2.25 -10.69 -1.13
CA TYR A 122 -2.31 -10.42 0.30
C TYR A 122 -3.58 -9.65 0.72
N GLY A 123 -4.42 -9.21 -0.23
CA GLY A 123 -5.55 -8.32 0.07
C GLY A 123 -5.10 -7.01 0.73
N MET A 124 -3.87 -6.57 0.47
CA MET A 124 -3.29 -5.34 1.03
C MET A 124 -3.42 -4.22 0.01
N TRP A 125 -4.36 -3.31 0.26
CA TRP A 125 -4.62 -2.15 -0.60
C TRP A 125 -3.75 -0.95 -0.24
N ALA A 126 -3.72 -0.60 1.05
CA ALA A 126 -2.79 0.37 1.61
C ALA A 126 -1.48 -0.32 1.98
N TYR A 127 -0.36 0.09 1.38
CA TYR A 127 0.93 -0.41 1.83
C TYR A 127 1.17 0.03 3.27
N THR A 128 1.26 -0.94 4.20
CA THR A 128 1.31 -0.66 5.65
C THR A 128 2.68 -1.05 6.22
N PRO A 129 3.70 -0.17 6.14
CA PRO A 129 5.03 -0.49 6.62
C PRO A 129 5.10 -0.44 8.16
N ALA A 130 5.93 -1.30 8.76
CA ALA A 130 6.10 -1.39 10.20
C ALA A 130 6.57 -0.06 10.86
N PRO A 131 7.49 0.72 10.26
CA PRO A 131 7.83 2.04 10.77
C PRO A 131 6.65 3.01 10.84
N PHE A 132 5.76 3.04 9.83
CA PHE A 132 4.53 3.85 9.90
C PHE A 132 3.64 3.42 11.07
N VAL A 133 3.44 2.12 11.27
CA VAL A 133 2.61 1.66 12.40
C VAL A 133 3.25 2.01 13.76
N THR A 134 4.58 2.18 13.81
CA THR A 134 5.27 2.69 15.00
C THR A 134 4.95 4.18 15.23
N ASP A 135 4.94 5.00 14.17
CA ASP A 135 4.53 6.40 14.25
C ASP A 135 3.07 6.51 14.70
N LEU A 136 2.18 5.67 14.14
CA LEU A 136 0.78 5.60 14.52
C LEU A 136 0.61 5.16 15.98
N ALA A 137 1.34 4.14 16.43
CA ALA A 137 1.30 3.70 17.83
C ALA A 137 1.78 4.80 18.80
N THR A 138 2.73 5.62 18.37
CA THR A 138 3.21 6.79 19.14
C THR A 138 2.13 7.86 19.22
N PHE A 139 1.52 8.22 18.09
CA PHE A 139 0.39 9.15 18.03
C PHE A 139 -0.78 8.70 18.91
N VAL A 140 -1.16 7.42 18.84
CA VAL A 140 -2.25 6.84 19.61
C VAL A 140 -2.01 6.96 21.13
N GLY A 141 -0.77 6.82 21.60
CA GLY A 141 -0.46 6.84 23.03
C GLY A 141 -1.17 5.70 23.76
N ASP A 142 -1.78 5.98 24.91
CA ASP A 142 -2.50 4.97 25.72
C ASP A 142 -3.97 4.79 25.32
N ARG A 143 -4.43 5.51 24.28
CA ARG A 143 -5.82 5.47 23.84
C ARG A 143 -6.11 4.17 23.10
N ALA A 144 -7.30 3.61 23.30
CA ALA A 144 -7.74 2.49 22.48
C ALA A 144 -8.12 2.98 21.07
N VAL A 145 -7.93 2.09 20.09
CA VAL A 145 -8.15 2.35 18.67
C VAL A 145 -9.33 1.55 18.16
N LEU A 146 -10.19 2.20 17.37
CA LEU A 146 -11.10 1.51 16.47
C LEU A 146 -10.52 1.55 15.06
N GLU A 147 -10.17 0.40 14.49
CA GLU A 147 -9.91 0.29 13.05
C GLU A 147 -11.21 -0.12 12.35
N VAL A 148 -11.64 0.70 11.38
CA VAL A 148 -12.74 0.39 10.47
C VAL A 148 -12.21 0.12 9.07
N MET A 149 -12.93 -0.71 8.31
CA MET A 149 -12.51 -1.14 6.98
C MET A 149 -11.13 -1.82 7.03
N ALA A 150 -10.91 -2.63 8.07
CA ALA A 150 -9.62 -3.21 8.38
C ALA A 150 -9.12 -4.20 7.31
N GLY A 151 -10.00 -4.74 6.46
CA GLY A 151 -9.67 -5.79 5.51
C GLY A 151 -9.03 -7.00 6.21
N ASN A 152 -7.76 -7.28 5.89
CA ASN A 152 -6.99 -8.35 6.55
C ASN A 152 -6.31 -7.91 7.87
N GLY A 153 -6.50 -6.67 8.32
CA GLY A 153 -6.11 -6.18 9.64
C GLY A 153 -4.63 -5.88 9.83
N TYR A 154 -3.96 -5.36 8.81
CA TYR A 154 -2.53 -5.05 8.87
C TYR A 154 -2.19 -3.99 9.93
N ILE A 155 -2.98 -2.91 9.99
CA ILE A 155 -2.77 -1.85 10.99
C ILE A 155 -3.06 -2.39 12.38
N SER A 156 -4.22 -3.04 12.60
CA SER A 156 -4.54 -3.68 13.88
C SER A 156 -3.48 -4.68 14.33
N LYS A 157 -2.96 -5.51 13.43
CA LYS A 157 -1.89 -6.45 13.75
C LYS A 157 -0.66 -5.71 14.27
N GLY A 158 -0.20 -4.66 13.59
CA GLY A 158 0.99 -3.93 14.03
C GLY A 158 0.77 -3.14 15.32
N LEU A 159 -0.40 -2.54 15.51
CA LEU A 159 -0.76 -1.86 16.75
C LEU A 159 -0.85 -2.84 17.93
N ARG A 160 -1.38 -4.06 17.72
CA ARG A 160 -1.42 -5.12 18.75
C ARG A 160 -0.03 -5.64 19.10
N ASP A 161 0.85 -5.80 18.10
CA ASP A 161 2.27 -6.13 18.33
C ASP A 161 2.97 -5.03 19.14
N ALA A 162 2.56 -3.77 18.97
CA ALA A 162 2.98 -2.63 19.79
C ALA A 162 2.21 -2.49 21.12
N HIS A 163 1.51 -3.54 21.55
CA HIS A 163 0.75 -3.63 22.80
C HIS A 163 -0.36 -2.58 22.97
N LYS A 164 -0.95 -2.10 21.86
CA LYS A 164 -2.12 -1.21 21.89
C LYS A 164 -3.42 -2.00 21.98
N THR A 165 -4.43 -1.39 22.60
CA THR A 165 -5.81 -1.90 22.57
C THR A 165 -6.47 -1.51 21.26
N VAL A 166 -6.89 -2.50 20.47
CA VAL A 166 -7.47 -2.27 19.14
C VAL A 166 -8.73 -3.09 18.95
N PHE A 167 -9.81 -2.43 18.54
CA PHE A 167 -11.04 -3.04 18.01
C PHE A 167 -10.96 -2.99 16.49
N ALA A 168 -10.82 -4.15 15.84
CA ALA A 168 -10.64 -4.25 14.40
C ALA A 168 -11.96 -4.66 13.76
N THR A 169 -12.46 -3.89 12.80
CA THR A 169 -13.77 -4.11 12.19
C THR A 169 -13.73 -3.96 10.68
N ASP A 170 -14.49 -4.80 9.99
CA ASP A 170 -14.70 -4.74 8.54
C ASP A 170 -16.09 -5.30 8.22
N SER A 171 -16.75 -4.79 7.18
CA SER A 171 -18.07 -5.28 6.78
C SER A 171 -18.02 -6.66 6.10
N GLN A 172 -16.83 -7.12 5.71
CA GLN A 172 -16.53 -8.34 4.96
C GLN A 172 -17.14 -8.38 3.55
N ALA A 173 -17.65 -7.24 3.04
CA ALA A 173 -18.31 -7.16 1.73
C ALA A 173 -17.41 -7.63 0.57
N TRP A 174 -16.09 -7.48 0.69
CA TRP A 174 -15.12 -7.81 -0.36
C TRP A 174 -14.60 -9.25 -0.32
N THR A 175 -14.92 -10.04 0.72
CA THR A 175 -14.41 -11.41 0.90
C THR A 175 -14.76 -12.34 -0.26
N ALA A 176 -15.95 -12.16 -0.83
CA ALA A 176 -16.39 -12.95 -1.98
C ALA A 176 -15.74 -12.49 -3.30
N GLU A 177 -15.24 -11.26 -3.36
CA GLU A 177 -14.76 -10.62 -4.60
C GLU A 177 -13.24 -10.75 -4.78
N ASN A 178 -12.45 -10.71 -3.69
CA ASN A 178 -11.00 -10.71 -3.73
C ASN A 178 -10.38 -11.25 -2.40
N GLU A 179 -9.06 -11.09 -2.23
CA GLU A 179 -8.31 -11.61 -1.07
C GLU A 179 -8.52 -10.82 0.25
N THR A 180 -9.26 -9.71 0.21
CA THR A 180 -9.61 -8.92 1.40
C THR A 180 -10.56 -9.70 2.30
N GLY A 181 -10.20 -9.90 3.56
CA GLY A 181 -10.99 -10.66 4.53
C GLY A 181 -10.78 -12.17 4.49
N ARG A 182 -10.02 -12.71 3.52
CA ARG A 182 -9.75 -14.16 3.41
C ARG A 182 -8.62 -14.64 4.30
N HIS A 183 -7.67 -13.75 4.59
CA HIS A 183 -6.43 -14.07 5.31
C HIS A 183 -6.15 -13.04 6.41
N PRO A 184 -7.07 -12.90 7.38
CA PRO A 184 -6.90 -11.92 8.45
C PRO A 184 -5.67 -12.27 9.29
N LEU A 185 -4.79 -11.28 9.50
CA LEU A 185 -3.62 -11.42 10.38
C LEU A 185 -3.98 -11.31 11.86
N THR A 186 -5.23 -10.95 12.15
CA THR A 186 -5.71 -10.68 13.50
C THR A 186 -7.24 -10.77 13.54
N PRO A 187 -7.89 -10.99 14.70
CA PRO A 187 -9.34 -11.05 14.76
C PRO A 187 -10.00 -9.76 14.27
N ILE A 188 -10.95 -9.91 13.33
CA ILE A 188 -11.76 -8.84 12.74
C ILE A 188 -13.24 -9.12 13.07
N GLU A 189 -13.92 -8.16 13.68
CA GLU A 189 -15.35 -8.24 13.92
C GLU A 189 -16.14 -7.78 12.68
N PRO A 190 -17.17 -8.53 12.24
CA PRO A 190 -17.96 -8.17 11.07
C PRO A 190 -18.94 -7.03 11.38
N LEU A 191 -18.50 -5.79 11.21
CA LEU A 191 -19.31 -4.58 11.43
C LEU A 191 -19.07 -3.57 10.31
N SER A 192 -20.12 -2.84 9.93
CA SER A 192 -19.96 -1.64 9.11
C SER A 192 -19.22 -0.56 9.91
N ALA A 193 -18.60 0.41 9.23
CA ALA A 193 -17.85 1.46 9.89
C ALA A 193 -18.72 2.27 10.88
N VAL A 194 -19.96 2.60 10.50
CA VAL A 194 -20.91 3.34 11.34
C VAL A 194 -21.39 2.50 12.52
N ASP A 195 -21.72 1.21 12.31
CA ASP A 195 -22.12 0.32 13.42
C ASP A 195 -20.98 0.11 14.42
N ALA A 196 -19.76 -0.04 13.91
CA ALA A 196 -18.56 -0.17 14.72
C ALA A 196 -18.31 1.10 15.55
N PHE A 197 -18.43 2.28 14.94
CA PHE A 197 -18.31 3.55 15.65
C PHE A 197 -19.38 3.66 16.75
N HIS A 198 -20.65 3.41 16.44
CA HIS A 198 -21.72 3.46 17.45
C HIS A 198 -21.47 2.52 18.63
N LYS A 199 -20.91 1.34 18.38
CA LYS A 199 -20.59 0.34 19.41
C LYS A 199 -19.40 0.75 20.29
N TYR A 200 -18.37 1.33 19.69
CA TYR A 200 -17.06 1.52 20.34
C TYR A 200 -16.70 2.97 20.67
N GLN A 201 -17.46 3.97 20.22
CA GLN A 201 -17.14 5.40 20.37
C GLN A 201 -16.77 5.80 21.80
N ASP A 202 -17.44 5.25 22.82
CA ASP A 202 -17.17 5.59 24.23
C ASP A 202 -15.97 4.84 24.85
N GLN A 203 -15.34 3.95 24.08
CA GLN A 203 -14.22 3.12 24.50
C GLN A 203 -12.90 3.50 23.83
N VAL A 204 -12.94 4.33 22.77
CA VAL A 204 -11.79 4.63 21.93
C VAL A 204 -11.47 6.11 21.93
N GLY A 205 -10.19 6.44 21.77
CA GLY A 205 -9.74 7.82 21.58
C GLY A 205 -9.28 8.12 20.15
N VAL A 206 -9.13 7.08 19.32
CA VAL A 206 -8.69 7.19 17.93
C VAL A 206 -9.49 6.23 17.06
N VAL A 207 -9.97 6.72 15.92
CA VAL A 207 -10.52 5.90 14.85
C VAL A 207 -9.55 5.96 13.66
N VAL A 208 -9.20 4.79 13.13
CA VAL A 208 -8.35 4.65 11.94
C VAL A 208 -9.19 4.05 10.82
N MET A 209 -9.23 4.74 9.69
CA MET A 209 -9.85 4.25 8.45
C MET A 209 -8.80 4.22 7.35
N SER A 210 -8.59 3.05 6.76
CA SER A 210 -7.64 2.88 5.68
C SER A 210 -8.35 2.46 4.41
N TRP A 211 -8.13 3.18 3.31
CA TRP A 211 -8.60 2.81 1.98
C TRP A 211 -10.12 2.58 1.92
N SER A 212 -10.88 3.59 2.32
CA SER A 212 -12.33 3.61 2.07
C SER A 212 -12.62 3.32 0.59
N PRO A 213 -13.59 2.45 0.25
CA PRO A 213 -13.88 2.12 -1.13
C PRO A 213 -14.21 3.34 -2.00
N ASP A 214 -13.53 3.45 -3.14
CA ASP A 214 -13.72 4.54 -4.12
C ASP A 214 -15.19 4.67 -4.55
N GLY A 215 -15.72 5.89 -4.37
CA GLY A 215 -17.05 6.29 -4.84
C GLY A 215 -18.23 5.83 -3.97
N LEU A 216 -17.99 5.14 -2.86
CA LEU A 216 -19.02 4.82 -1.87
C LEU A 216 -18.98 5.84 -0.72
N PRO A 217 -20.13 6.30 -0.19
CA PRO A 217 -20.20 7.38 0.79
C PRO A 217 -19.81 6.95 2.22
N LEU A 218 -19.17 5.79 2.40
CA LEU A 218 -18.98 5.17 3.71
C LEU A 218 -18.08 5.99 4.64
N ASP A 219 -17.08 6.67 4.07
CA ASP A 219 -16.20 7.60 4.78
C ASP A 219 -16.94 8.85 5.27
N TRP A 220 -17.78 9.42 4.41
CA TRP A 220 -18.59 10.58 4.73
C TRP A 220 -19.65 10.26 5.78
N GLU A 221 -20.34 9.13 5.64
CA GLU A 221 -21.31 8.64 6.64
C GLU A 221 -20.65 8.43 8.00
N LEU A 222 -19.44 7.86 8.04
CA LEU A 222 -18.66 7.69 9.25
C LEU A 222 -18.28 9.04 9.88
N LEU A 223 -17.76 9.98 9.07
CA LEU A 223 -17.40 11.32 9.55
C LEU A 223 -18.61 12.05 10.12
N GLN A 224 -19.78 11.93 9.48
CA GLN A 224 -21.01 12.53 9.98
C GLN A 224 -21.48 11.90 11.29
N ALA A 225 -21.35 10.57 11.44
CA ALA A 225 -21.64 9.90 12.69
C ALA A 225 -20.73 10.42 13.83
N MET A 226 -19.43 10.62 13.55
CA MET A 226 -18.49 11.20 14.52
C MET A 226 -18.85 12.63 14.90
N ARG A 227 -19.20 13.48 13.92
CA ARG A 227 -19.59 14.88 14.16
C ARG A 227 -20.90 15.01 14.94
N ALA A 228 -21.80 14.04 14.81
CA ALA A 228 -23.05 13.98 15.55
C ALA A 228 -22.90 13.42 16.97
N ALA A 229 -21.77 12.75 17.27
CA ALA A 229 -21.53 12.13 18.56
C ALA A 229 -21.22 13.14 19.67
N HIS A 230 -21.44 12.74 20.91
CA HIS A 230 -21.03 13.51 22.09
C HIS A 230 -19.58 13.25 22.50
N THR A 231 -18.98 12.19 21.96
CA THR A 231 -17.60 11.76 22.26
C THR A 231 -16.64 12.34 21.22
N THR A 232 -15.50 12.83 21.69
CA THR A 232 -14.43 13.34 20.82
C THR A 232 -13.40 12.24 20.58
N VAL A 233 -13.14 11.94 19.31
CA VAL A 233 -12.12 10.99 18.87
C VAL A 233 -11.23 11.67 17.82
N ASP A 234 -9.95 11.30 17.78
CA ASP A 234 -9.11 11.65 16.63
C ASP A 234 -9.45 10.72 15.46
N PHE A 235 -9.60 11.27 14.26
CA PHE A 235 -9.87 10.49 13.07
C PHE A 235 -8.66 10.50 12.13
N VAL A 236 -8.01 9.33 12.02
CA VAL A 236 -6.88 9.08 11.13
C VAL A 236 -7.40 8.41 9.86
N VAL A 237 -7.14 9.03 8.71
CA VAL A 237 -7.58 8.53 7.40
C VAL A 237 -6.38 8.27 6.50
N ILE A 238 -6.28 7.08 5.93
CA ILE A 238 -5.26 6.72 4.95
C ILE A 238 -5.93 6.60 3.58
N GLY A 239 -5.49 7.42 2.63
CA GLY A 239 -6.00 7.38 1.26
C GLY A 239 -5.43 8.46 0.36
N GLU A 240 -6.00 8.57 -0.84
CA GLU A 240 -5.62 9.49 -1.90
C GLU A 240 -6.82 10.37 -2.29
N PRO A 241 -6.80 11.69 -1.99
CA PRO A 241 -7.86 12.62 -2.37
C PRO A 241 -8.12 12.64 -3.87
N HIS A 242 -9.38 12.45 -4.26
CA HIS A 242 -9.82 12.39 -5.68
C HIS A 242 -9.09 11.34 -6.53
N GLY A 243 -8.53 10.33 -5.89
CA GLY A 243 -7.74 9.28 -6.51
C GLY A 243 -8.39 7.91 -6.38
N ALA A 244 -7.65 6.98 -5.76
CA ALA A 244 -8.02 5.57 -5.66
C ALA A 244 -8.93 5.22 -4.46
N THR A 245 -9.21 6.17 -3.57
CA THR A 245 -9.93 5.90 -2.31
C THR A 245 -11.01 6.92 -2.02
N GLY A 246 -12.04 6.46 -1.32
CA GLY A 246 -13.06 7.27 -0.70
C GLY A 246 -14.05 7.96 -1.64
N SER A 247 -15.00 8.70 -1.06
CA SER A 247 -16.00 9.45 -1.80
C SER A 247 -15.56 10.88 -2.11
N THR A 248 -16.06 11.43 -3.22
CA THR A 248 -15.90 12.85 -3.54
C THR A 248 -16.45 13.74 -2.41
N GLU A 249 -17.59 13.35 -1.81
CA GLU A 249 -18.23 14.12 -0.76
C GLU A 249 -17.37 14.22 0.50
N PHE A 250 -16.69 13.13 0.88
CA PHE A 250 -15.71 13.17 1.95
C PHE A 250 -14.53 14.09 1.63
N TRP A 251 -13.87 13.92 0.47
CA TRP A 251 -12.69 14.71 0.14
C TRP A 251 -12.99 16.21 -0.05
N ASP A 252 -14.18 16.57 -0.53
CA ASP A 252 -14.59 17.97 -0.74
C ASP A 252 -15.02 18.70 0.54
N HIS A 253 -15.44 17.96 1.58
CA HIS A 253 -16.09 18.55 2.76
C HIS A 253 -15.50 18.15 4.13
N ALA A 254 -14.55 17.23 4.16
CA ALA A 254 -13.76 16.94 5.36
C ALA A 254 -12.83 18.12 5.68
N GLU A 255 -12.65 18.40 6.97
CA GLU A 255 -11.67 19.41 7.41
C GLU A 255 -10.38 18.71 7.82
N PHE A 256 -9.31 18.93 7.05
CA PHE A 256 -8.00 18.35 7.32
C PHE A 256 -7.21 19.18 8.34
N ILE A 257 -6.62 18.49 9.32
CA ILE A 257 -5.81 19.11 10.37
C ILE A 257 -4.34 19.00 9.98
N GLU A 258 -3.69 20.15 9.81
CA GLU A 258 -2.26 20.24 9.55
C GLU A 258 -1.49 20.71 10.78
N ASN A 259 -0.79 19.79 11.45
CA ASN A 259 -0.04 20.05 12.68
C ASN A 259 1.21 19.17 12.79
N ALA A 260 1.85 19.14 13.96
CA ALA A 260 3.04 18.31 14.17
C ALA A 260 2.72 16.81 14.08
N ASP A 261 1.55 16.39 14.55
CA ASP A 261 1.11 14.99 14.55
C ASP A 261 0.80 14.49 13.14
N SER A 262 0.09 15.28 12.32
CA SER A 262 -0.19 14.93 10.91
C SER A 262 1.12 14.75 10.13
N ARG A 263 2.14 15.58 10.38
CA ARG A 263 3.47 15.42 9.78
C ARG A 263 4.22 14.21 10.31
N ALA A 264 4.14 13.93 11.61
CA ALA A 264 4.80 12.78 12.22
C ALA A 264 4.25 11.46 11.67
N LEU A 265 2.93 11.35 11.50
CA LEU A 265 2.28 10.17 10.92
C LEU A 265 2.75 9.85 9.49
N ASN A 266 3.20 10.86 8.74
CA ASN A 266 3.68 10.69 7.37
C ASN A 266 5.20 10.55 7.26
N HIS A 267 5.94 10.56 8.38
CA HIS A 267 7.40 10.46 8.34
C HIS A 267 7.88 9.18 7.67
N HIS A 268 7.22 8.05 7.96
CA HIS A 268 7.50 6.76 7.34
C HIS A 268 6.36 6.24 6.44
N PHE A 269 5.38 7.07 6.10
CA PHE A 269 4.33 6.74 5.16
C PHE A 269 4.60 7.43 3.83
N THR A 270 5.40 6.77 2.99
CA THR A 270 5.89 7.34 1.72
C THR A 270 5.31 6.61 0.52
N GLN A 271 5.16 7.35 -0.57
CA GLN A 271 4.73 6.83 -1.87
C GLN A 271 5.69 5.75 -2.39
N ILE A 272 5.14 4.62 -2.82
CA ILE A 272 5.89 3.49 -3.38
C ILE A 272 5.67 3.29 -4.89
N ASP A 273 4.59 3.87 -5.42
CA ASP A 273 4.15 3.73 -6.81
C ASP A 273 3.39 4.99 -7.26
N LEU A 274 2.49 4.91 -8.24
CA LEU A 274 1.75 6.09 -8.73
C LEU A 274 0.60 6.54 -7.82
N VAL A 275 0.19 5.73 -6.85
CA VAL A 275 -0.89 6.08 -5.91
C VAL A 275 -0.29 6.93 -4.80
N GLN A 276 -0.82 8.13 -4.63
CA GLN A 276 -0.35 9.13 -3.67
C GLN A 276 -1.08 9.00 -2.34
N ASP A 277 -1.06 7.79 -1.77
CA ASP A 277 -1.60 7.57 -0.43
C ASP A 277 -0.90 8.49 0.57
N HIS A 278 -1.69 9.07 1.46
CA HIS A 278 -1.21 9.93 2.53
C HIS A 278 -2.06 9.69 3.78
N VAL A 279 -1.49 9.94 4.96
CA VAL A 279 -2.21 9.88 6.24
C VAL A 279 -2.73 11.27 6.59
N TYR A 280 -4.02 11.37 6.89
CA TYR A 280 -4.70 12.61 7.23
C TYR A 280 -5.26 12.54 8.64
N LEU A 281 -5.21 13.66 9.36
CA LEU A 281 -6.04 13.89 10.54
C LEU A 281 -7.26 14.71 10.11
N VAL A 282 -8.45 14.27 10.51
CA VAL A 282 -9.73 14.81 10.01
C VAL A 282 -10.65 15.18 11.17
N LYS A 283 -11.45 16.24 11.00
CA LYS A 283 -12.55 16.66 11.89
C LYS A 283 -13.82 16.96 11.12
#